data_AF-F3GFX1-F1
#
_entry.id   AF-F3GFX1-F1
#
_cell.length_a   1.000
_cell.length_b   1.000
_cell.length_c   1.000
_cell.angle_alpha   90.00
_cell.angle_beta   90.00
_cell.angle_gamma   90.00
#
_symmetry.space_group_name_H-M   'P 1'
#
loop_
_entity.id
_entity.type
_entity.pdbx_description
1 polymer ?
#
loop_
_entity_poly.entity_id
_entity_poly.type
_entity_poly.pdbx_seq_one_letter_code
_entity_poly.pdbx_strand_id
1 'polypeptide(L)'
;GAHVVGDAASRIEAALTAGCDMGLVCNDRAAAELALGAAQRLKVKPSPRIARMRGQASASTDYRQHPRWQAALQALRAAQLID
;
A
#
# COMPACT_ATOMS: atom_id res chain seq x y z
N GLY A 1 -9.48 12.65 -12.28
CA GLY A 1 -9.68 12.06 -10.95
C GLY A 1 -11.07 11.48 -10.86
N ALA A 2 -11.22 10.23 -10.38
CA ALA A 2 -12.51 9.56 -10.19
C ALA A 2 -13.29 10.10 -8.97
N HIS A 3 -13.32 11.42 -8.80
CA HIS A 3 -13.98 12.10 -7.69
C HIS A 3 -15.46 12.41 -7.98
N VAL A 4 -15.91 12.25 -9.23
CA VAL A 4 -17.20 12.83 -9.70
C VAL A 4 -18.27 11.78 -10.06
N VAL A 5 -18.04 10.47 -9.87
CA VAL A 5 -19.10 9.47 -10.10
C VAL A 5 -19.13 8.44 -8.97
N GLY A 6 -20.25 8.45 -8.25
CA GLY A 6 -20.69 7.37 -7.39
C GLY A 6 -20.00 7.25 -6.03
N ASP A 7 -20.60 6.44 -5.18
CA ASP A 7 -20.09 6.03 -3.87
C ASP A 7 -18.79 5.22 -3.99
N ALA A 8 -18.22 4.81 -2.84
CA ALA A 8 -16.98 4.06 -2.83
C ALA A 8 -17.07 2.71 -3.57
N ALA A 9 -18.27 2.11 -3.63
CA ALA A 9 -18.54 0.93 -4.45
C ALA A 9 -18.30 1.21 -5.94
N SER A 10 -18.95 2.24 -6.49
CA SER A 10 -18.82 2.59 -7.91
C SER A 10 -17.36 2.90 -8.29
N ARG A 11 -16.62 3.59 -7.41
CA ARG A 11 -15.21 3.93 -7.63
C ARG A 11 -14.29 2.72 -7.61
N ILE A 12 -14.50 1.75 -6.70
CA ILE A 12 -13.67 0.54 -6.66
C ILE A 12 -13.93 -0.35 -7.88
N GLU A 13 -15.18 -0.48 -8.32
CA GLU A 13 -15.55 -1.24 -9.51
C GLU A 13 -14.85 -0.64 -10.75
N ALA A 14 -14.95 0.68 -10.94
CA ALA A 14 -14.28 1.37 -12.04
C ALA A 14 -12.75 1.21 -12.02
N ALA A 15 -12.11 1.31 -10.86
CA ALA A 15 -10.67 1.13 -10.72
C ALA A 15 -10.22 -0.28 -11.11
N LEU A 16 -10.92 -1.31 -10.61
CA LEU A 16 -10.61 -2.70 -10.91
C LEU A 16 -10.85 -3.02 -12.40
N THR A 17 -11.94 -2.53 -12.98
CA THR A 17 -12.22 -2.66 -14.43
C THR A 17 -11.17 -1.96 -15.28
N ALA A 18 -10.63 -0.83 -14.82
CA ALA A 18 -9.53 -0.12 -15.50
C ALA A 18 -8.17 -0.83 -15.37
N GLY A 19 -8.08 -1.93 -14.60
CA GLY A 19 -6.88 -2.75 -14.46
C GLY A 19 -6.05 -2.46 -13.21
N CYS A 20 -6.58 -1.72 -12.22
CA CYS A 20 -5.93 -1.62 -10.92
C CYS A 20 -5.89 -2.98 -10.20
N ASP A 21 -4.78 -3.28 -9.53
CA ASP A 21 -4.57 -4.54 -8.79
C ASP A 21 -5.11 -4.50 -7.34
N MET A 22 -5.24 -3.29 -6.76
CA MET A 22 -5.71 -3.03 -5.40
C MET A 22 -6.29 -1.62 -5.35
N GLY A 23 -7.44 -1.44 -4.69
CA GLY A 23 -7.97 -0.11 -4.40
C GLY A 23 -7.73 0.33 -2.97
N LEU A 24 -7.51 1.64 -2.80
CA LEU A 24 -7.25 2.26 -1.51
C LEU A 24 -8.47 3.10 -1.10
N VAL A 25 -9.01 2.82 0.09
CA VAL A 25 -10.03 3.63 0.74
C VAL A 25 -9.47 4.07 2.09
N CYS A 26 -9.11 5.34 2.19
CA CYS A 26 -8.42 5.89 3.34
C CYS A 26 -9.37 6.77 4.17
N ASN A 27 -9.17 6.77 5.49
CA ASN A 27 -9.80 7.70 6.44
C ASN A 27 -11.35 7.68 6.50
N ASP A 28 -11.99 6.66 5.92
CA ASP A 28 -13.44 6.51 5.90
C ASP A 28 -13.83 5.03 5.97
N ARG A 29 -14.34 4.60 7.13
CA ARG A 29 -14.76 3.21 7.36
C ARG A 29 -16.00 2.86 6.54
N ALA A 30 -17.00 3.73 6.51
CA ALA A 30 -18.27 3.44 5.82
C ALA A 30 -18.03 3.27 4.32
N ALA A 31 -17.19 4.12 3.73
CA ALA A 31 -16.73 3.95 2.36
C ALA A 31 -15.96 2.63 2.14
N ALA A 32 -15.11 2.23 3.09
CA ALA A 32 -14.35 0.98 2.97
C ALA A 32 -15.27 -0.25 2.98
N GLU A 33 -16.33 -0.23 3.79
CA GLU A 33 -17.34 -1.30 3.83
C GLU A 33 -18.15 -1.36 2.52
N LEU A 34 -18.54 -0.22 1.95
CA LEU A 34 -19.20 -0.17 0.64
C LEU A 34 -18.31 -0.72 -0.48
N ALA A 35 -17.03 -0.34 -0.50
CA ALA A 35 -16.05 -0.85 -1.47
C ALA A 35 -15.80 -2.37 -1.30
N LEU A 36 -15.72 -2.86 -0.05
CA LEU A 36 -15.60 -4.29 0.23
C LEU A 36 -16.82 -5.06 -0.29
N GLY A 37 -18.03 -4.56 -0.03
CA GLY A 37 -19.27 -5.15 -0.52
C GLY A 37 -19.31 -5.23 -2.06
N ALA A 38 -18.83 -4.19 -2.75
CA ALA A 38 -18.69 -4.20 -4.20
C ALA A 38 -17.70 -5.26 -4.70
N ALA A 39 -16.50 -5.33 -4.10
CA ALA A 39 -15.50 -6.34 -4.46
C ALA A 39 -15.99 -7.78 -4.21
N GLN A 40 -16.78 -8.00 -3.16
CA GLN A 40 -17.43 -9.28 -2.87
C GLN A 40 -18.46 -9.66 -3.95
N ARG A 41 -19.33 -8.73 -4.36
CA ARG A 41 -20.31 -8.96 -5.44
C ARG A 41 -19.63 -9.28 -6.76
N LEU A 42 -18.54 -8.57 -7.09
CA LEU A 42 -17.71 -8.82 -8.26
C LEU A 42 -16.88 -10.12 -8.17
N LYS A 43 -16.85 -10.77 -6.99
CA LYS A 43 -16.05 -11.98 -6.73
C LYS A 43 -14.57 -11.80 -7.06
N VAL A 44 -14.04 -10.60 -6.78
CA VAL A 44 -12.64 -10.23 -7.06
C VAL A 44 -11.71 -11.27 -6.44
N LYS A 45 -10.73 -11.72 -7.22
CA LYS A 45 -9.64 -12.56 -6.73
C LYS A 45 -8.41 -11.69 -6.47
N PRO A 46 -7.60 -12.01 -5.44
CA PRO A 46 -6.36 -11.28 -5.20
C PRO A 46 -5.47 -11.30 -6.45
N SER A 47 -4.97 -10.14 -6.86
CA SER A 47 -3.98 -10.09 -7.95
C SER A 47 -2.69 -10.79 -7.51
N PRO A 48 -2.12 -11.68 -8.33
CA PRO A 48 -0.86 -12.36 -8.01
C PRO A 48 0.32 -11.37 -7.90
N ARG A 49 0.20 -10.17 -8.47
CA ARG A 49 1.24 -9.13 -8.40
C ARG A 49 1.42 -8.58 -6.98
N ILE A 50 0.36 -8.60 -6.16
CA ILE A 50 0.41 -8.06 -4.79
C ILE A 50 1.39 -8.85 -3.91
N ALA A 51 1.60 -10.14 -4.17
CA ALA A 51 2.58 -10.93 -3.44
C ALA A 51 4.02 -10.39 -3.56
N ARG A 52 4.35 -9.69 -4.66
CA ARG A 52 5.66 -9.06 -4.88
C ARG A 52 5.91 -7.87 -3.95
N MET A 53 4.85 -7.29 -3.38
CA MET A 53 4.95 -6.17 -2.43
C MET A 53 5.23 -6.65 -0.99
N ARG A 54 5.27 -7.96 -0.74
CA ARG A 54 5.60 -8.51 0.59
C ARG A 54 7.09 -8.26 0.91
N GLY A 55 7.34 -7.46 1.94
CA GLY A 55 8.68 -7.30 2.51
C GLY A 55 9.26 -8.64 2.97
N GLN A 56 10.54 -8.87 2.70
CA GLN A 56 11.25 -10.11 3.05
C GLN A 56 11.93 -10.05 4.43
N ALA A 57 12.05 -8.85 5.00
CA ALA A 57 12.58 -8.66 6.33
C ALA A 57 11.52 -8.97 7.40
N SER A 58 11.97 -9.38 8.58
CA SER A 58 11.13 -9.51 9.78
C SER A 58 11.19 -8.24 10.62
N ALA A 59 10.15 -8.04 11.45
CA ALA A 59 10.15 -6.96 12.43
C ALA A 59 11.20 -7.24 13.51
N SER A 60 12.03 -6.23 13.82
CA SER A 60 13.07 -6.29 14.84
C SER A 60 13.32 -4.90 15.42
N THR A 61 13.66 -4.84 16.71
CA THR A 61 14.07 -3.61 17.40
C THR A 61 15.56 -3.30 17.23
N ASP A 62 16.36 -4.29 16.83
CA ASP A 62 17.82 -4.23 16.90
C ASP A 62 18.47 -3.82 15.58
N TYR A 63 17.67 -3.44 14.57
CA TYR A 63 18.15 -3.10 13.23
C TYR A 63 19.24 -2.01 13.22
N ARG A 64 19.26 -1.13 14.23
CA ARG A 64 20.28 -0.07 14.39
C ARG A 64 21.67 -0.60 14.74
N GLN A 65 21.75 -1.82 15.28
CA GLN A 65 23.01 -2.49 15.61
C GLN A 65 23.64 -3.16 14.39
N HIS A 66 22.89 -3.33 13.29
CA HIS A 66 23.39 -4.01 12.10
C HIS A 66 24.52 -3.19 11.43
N PRO A 67 25.67 -3.80 11.07
CA PRO A 67 26.80 -3.06 10.49
C PRO A 67 26.42 -2.24 9.25
N ARG A 68 25.57 -2.79 8.38
CA ARG A 68 25.04 -2.07 7.19
C ARG A 68 24.29 -0.78 7.55
N TRP A 69 23.54 -0.76 8.65
CA TRP A 69 22.82 0.45 9.09
C TRP A 69 23.81 1.54 9.53
N GLN A 70 24.81 1.17 10.34
CA GLN A 70 25.83 2.10 10.82
C GLN A 70 26.67 2.68 9.68
N ALA A 71 27.11 1.84 8.74
CA ALA A 71 27.85 2.27 7.56
C ALA A 71 27.03 3.22 6.67
N ALA A 72 25.73 2.96 6.49
CA ALA A 72 24.84 3.83 5.73
C ALA A 72 24.67 5.21 6.41
N LEU A 73 24.49 5.24 7.73
CA LEU A 73 24.43 6.51 8.47
C LEU A 73 25.74 7.30 8.37
N GLN A 74 26.89 6.63 8.48
CA GLN A 74 28.20 7.28 8.31
C GLN A 74 28.34 7.91 6.91
N ALA A 75 27.94 7.19 5.86
CA ALA A 75 27.95 7.72 4.49
C ALA A 75 27.03 8.94 4.33
N LEU A 76 25.81 8.90 4.89
CA LEU A 76 24.87 10.02 4.82
C LEU A 76 25.37 11.25 5.60
N ARG A 77 26.00 11.06 6.77
CA ARG A 77 26.63 12.13 7.56
C ARG A 77 27.84 12.74 6.86
N ALA A 78 28.70 11.91 6.28
CA ALA A 78 29.85 12.39 5.51
C ALA A 78 29.41 13.24 4.30
N ALA A 79 28.25 12.93 3.73
CA ALA A 79 27.59 13.71 2.69
C ALA A 79 26.76 14.90 3.22
N GLN A 80 26.74 15.16 4.53
CA GLN A 80 25.97 16.23 5.19
C GLN A 80 24.46 16.20 4.88
N LEU A 81 23.90 15.01 4.65
CA LEU A 81 22.47 14.82 4.39
C LEU A 81 21.65 14.63 5.66
N ILE A 82 22.31 14.29 6.76
CA ILE A 82 21.75 14.09 8.10
C ILE A 82 22.79 14.49 9.15
N ASP A 83 22.33 14.68 10.39
CA ASP A 83 23.17 14.90 11.58
C ASP A 83 23.80 13.60 12.14
#